data_AF-A0A9D4GPM3-F1
#
_entry.id   AF-A0A9D4GPM3-F1
#
_cell.length_a   1.000
_cell.length_b   1.000
_cell.length_c   1.000
_cell.angle_alpha   90.00
_cell.angle_beta   90.00
_cell.angle_gamma   90.00
#
_symmetry.space_group_name_H-M   'P 1'
#
loop_
_entity.id
_entity.type
_entity.pdbx_description
1 polymer ?
#
loop_
_entity_poly.entity_id
_entity_poly.type
_entity_poly.pdbx_seq_one_letter_code
_entity_poly.pdbx_strand_id
1 'polypeptide(L)'
;MRPDLQQKITKNYRAIKKDIDAKDLLDIFIEENVFDFKDKDEIEGWNPNTQENRNSCFIQKILQKGDNAYTVFIDALKEHGLQHLVDLLESTRVDLPNQGDAADPYAWLQEIPERIRLRRLTDRDMSRLAQGVGKDWELAAMELGLSKVEVDHCKMENPTPVMQMYSAMHKWRNRRPEEAHLTRWIEALKNCSSTTIDTDTMKKVARQMCES
;
A
#
# COMPACT_ATOMS: atom_id res chain seq x y z
N MET A 1 -12.28 7.98 -0.14
CA MET A 1 -13.22 7.09 0.57
C MET A 1 -13.16 7.38 2.07
N ARG A 2 -14.26 7.21 2.81
CA ARG A 2 -14.29 7.36 4.27
C ARG A 2 -13.38 6.32 4.96
N PRO A 3 -12.75 6.66 6.10
CA PRO A 3 -11.78 5.79 6.77
C PRO A 3 -12.35 4.44 7.21
N ASP A 4 -13.63 4.38 7.57
CA ASP A 4 -14.28 3.15 8.01
C ASP A 4 -14.39 2.13 6.86
N LEU A 5 -14.75 2.58 5.68
CA LEU A 5 -14.85 1.75 4.48
C LEU A 5 -13.47 1.32 3.99
N GLN A 6 -12.48 2.22 4.04
CA GLN A 6 -11.09 1.88 3.74
C GLN A 6 -10.56 0.79 4.67
N GLN A 7 -10.83 0.88 5.99
CA GLN A 7 -10.43 -0.15 6.95
C GLN A 7 -11.02 -1.53 6.65
N LYS A 8 -12.28 -1.59 6.19
CA LYS A 8 -12.90 -2.88 5.81
C LYS A 8 -12.13 -3.54 4.67
N ILE A 9 -11.78 -2.77 3.64
CA ILE A 9 -11.00 -3.29 2.51
C ILE A 9 -9.57 -3.65 2.95
N THR A 10 -8.89 -2.79 3.70
CA THR A 10 -7.48 -2.99 4.05
C THR A 10 -7.28 -4.17 5.01
N LYS A 11 -8.17 -4.37 6.00
CA LYS A 11 -8.12 -5.52 6.92
C LYS A 11 -8.34 -6.85 6.20
N ASN A 12 -9.16 -6.87 5.15
CA ASN A 12 -9.47 -8.09 4.39
C ASN A 12 -8.69 -8.21 3.08
N TYR A 13 -7.70 -7.33 2.87
CA TYR A 13 -6.97 -7.20 1.61
C TYR A 13 -6.49 -8.54 1.06
N ARG A 14 -5.92 -9.40 1.92
CA ARG A 14 -5.39 -10.70 1.51
C ARG A 14 -6.47 -11.67 1.02
N ALA A 15 -7.63 -11.69 1.66
CA ALA A 15 -8.74 -12.55 1.25
C ALA A 15 -9.33 -12.05 -0.07
N ILE A 16 -9.56 -10.75 -0.16
CA ILE A 16 -10.06 -10.10 -1.38
C ILE A 16 -9.10 -10.33 -2.55
N LYS A 17 -7.81 -10.05 -2.37
CA LYS A 17 -6.75 -10.25 -3.39
C LYS A 17 -6.74 -11.68 -3.95
N LYS A 18 -7.05 -12.67 -3.12
CA LYS A 18 -7.01 -14.08 -3.50
C LYS A 18 -8.26 -14.51 -4.27
N ASP A 19 -9.42 -14.00 -3.88
CA ASP A 19 -10.71 -14.56 -4.29
C ASP A 19 -11.39 -13.78 -5.44
N ILE A 20 -11.01 -12.52 -5.69
CA ILE A 20 -11.55 -11.75 -6.83
C ILE A 20 -10.83 -12.09 -8.15
N ASP A 21 -11.45 -11.77 -9.28
CA ASP A 21 -10.72 -11.48 -10.53
C ASP A 21 -11.01 -10.04 -10.96
N ALA A 22 -9.98 -9.20 -10.92
CA ALA A 22 -10.09 -7.81 -11.31
C ALA A 22 -10.63 -7.64 -12.73
N LYS A 23 -10.38 -8.58 -13.67
CA LYS A 23 -10.88 -8.47 -15.05
C LYS A 23 -12.40 -8.55 -15.11
N ASP A 24 -12.98 -9.46 -14.33
CA ASP A 24 -14.42 -9.71 -14.34
C ASP A 24 -15.17 -8.52 -13.73
N LEU A 25 -14.59 -7.88 -12.71
CA LEU A 25 -15.20 -6.73 -12.04
C LEU A 25 -14.94 -5.40 -12.75
N LEU A 26 -13.94 -5.34 -13.63
CA LEU A 26 -13.45 -4.06 -14.17
C LEU A 26 -14.48 -3.35 -15.02
N ASP A 27 -15.25 -4.08 -15.81
CA ASP A 27 -16.23 -3.50 -16.73
C ASP A 27 -17.35 -2.78 -15.97
N ILE A 28 -17.81 -3.32 -14.83
CA ILE A 28 -18.77 -2.67 -13.93
C ILE A 28 -18.22 -1.33 -13.42
N PHE A 29 -16.94 -1.29 -13.06
CA PHE A 29 -16.31 -0.06 -12.55
C PHE A 29 -16.15 1.03 -13.61
N ILE A 30 -16.01 0.64 -14.89
CA ILE A 30 -15.99 1.57 -16.01
C ILE A 30 -17.40 2.07 -16.32
N GLU A 31 -18.40 1.18 -16.34
CA GLU A 31 -19.81 1.52 -16.57
C GLU A 31 -20.34 2.50 -15.52
N GLU A 32 -20.01 2.27 -14.24
CA GLU A 32 -20.36 3.15 -13.12
C GLU A 32 -19.49 4.43 -13.02
N ASN A 33 -18.61 4.67 -14.01
CA ASN A 33 -17.68 5.81 -14.08
C ASN A 33 -16.79 5.96 -12.83
N VAL A 34 -16.52 4.87 -12.11
CA VAL A 34 -15.60 4.86 -10.96
C VAL A 34 -14.15 4.83 -11.46
N PHE A 35 -13.91 4.02 -12.48
CA PHE A 35 -12.64 3.93 -13.19
C PHE A 35 -12.76 4.55 -14.58
N ASP A 36 -11.63 5.04 -15.09
CA ASP A 36 -11.49 5.47 -16.46
C ASP A 36 -10.67 4.44 -17.28
N PHE A 37 -10.53 4.68 -18.58
CA PHE A 37 -9.74 3.81 -19.46
C PHE A 37 -8.27 3.75 -19.07
N LYS A 38 -7.74 4.79 -18.41
CA LYS A 38 -6.35 4.78 -17.96
C LYS A 38 -6.18 3.85 -16.76
N ASP A 39 -7.13 3.85 -15.82
CA ASP A 39 -7.17 2.90 -14.72
C ASP A 39 -7.28 1.45 -15.25
N LYS A 40 -8.10 1.21 -16.29
CA LYS A 40 -8.18 -0.09 -16.98
C LYS A 40 -6.84 -0.56 -17.52
N ASP A 41 -6.17 0.30 -18.30
CA ASP A 41 -4.87 -0.01 -18.90
C ASP A 41 -3.80 -0.30 -17.83
N GLU A 42 -3.81 0.44 -16.71
CA GLU A 42 -2.87 0.23 -15.60
C GLU A 42 -3.11 -1.12 -14.89
N ILE A 43 -4.37 -1.54 -14.73
CA ILE A 43 -4.73 -2.81 -14.09
C ILE A 43 -4.46 -3.99 -15.02
N GLU A 44 -4.94 -3.95 -16.27
CA GLU A 44 -4.76 -5.04 -17.24
C GLU A 44 -3.31 -5.16 -17.74
N GLY A 45 -2.61 -4.04 -17.84
CA GLY A 45 -1.20 -3.94 -18.19
C GLY A 45 -0.26 -4.32 -17.05
N TRP A 46 -0.76 -4.88 -15.94
CA TRP A 46 0.12 -5.33 -14.87
C TRP A 46 1.05 -6.48 -15.35
N ASN A 47 2.27 -6.56 -14.83
CA ASN A 47 3.43 -7.37 -15.24
C ASN A 47 4.15 -7.77 -13.93
N PRO A 48 4.41 -9.07 -13.69
CA PRO A 48 3.81 -10.18 -14.43
C PRO A 48 2.28 -10.06 -14.39
N ASN A 49 1.64 -10.29 -15.54
CA ASN A 49 0.19 -10.16 -15.73
C ASN A 49 -0.54 -11.34 -15.07
N THR A 50 -0.34 -11.47 -13.76
CA THR A 50 -0.96 -12.48 -12.93
C THR A 50 -2.23 -11.91 -12.33
N GLN A 51 -3.19 -12.80 -12.06
CA GLN A 51 -4.45 -12.43 -11.41
C GLN A 51 -4.19 -11.73 -10.07
N GLU A 52 -3.33 -12.29 -9.21
CA GLU A 52 -3.00 -11.68 -7.90
C GLU A 52 -2.51 -10.24 -8.00
N ASN A 53 -1.71 -9.93 -9.02
CA ASN A 53 -1.17 -8.61 -9.21
C ASN A 53 -2.21 -7.61 -9.75
N ARG A 54 -3.03 -8.04 -10.72
CA ARG A 54 -4.15 -7.23 -11.20
C ARG A 54 -5.12 -6.91 -10.06
N ASN A 55 -5.43 -7.91 -9.23
CA ASN A 55 -6.26 -7.76 -8.05
C ASN A 55 -5.66 -6.75 -7.07
N SER A 56 -4.34 -6.79 -6.86
CA SER A 56 -3.65 -5.84 -5.99
C SER A 56 -3.79 -4.40 -6.49
N CYS A 57 -3.57 -4.18 -7.79
CA CYS A 57 -3.72 -2.87 -8.42
C CYS A 57 -5.17 -2.37 -8.35
N PHE A 58 -6.13 -3.23 -8.70
CA PHE A 58 -7.56 -2.95 -8.65
C PHE A 58 -8.02 -2.50 -7.26
N ILE A 59 -7.63 -3.22 -6.21
CA ILE A 59 -7.98 -2.87 -4.81
C ILE A 59 -7.36 -1.53 -4.41
N GLN A 60 -6.11 -1.24 -4.80
CA GLN A 60 -5.49 0.06 -4.51
C GLN A 60 -6.24 1.21 -5.19
N LYS A 61 -6.63 1.02 -6.45
CA LYS A 61 -7.44 2.00 -7.18
C LYS A 61 -8.75 2.24 -6.47
N ILE A 62 -9.45 1.21 -6.02
CA ILE A 62 -10.67 1.37 -5.19
C ILE A 62 -10.40 2.25 -3.97
N LEU A 63 -9.33 1.98 -3.21
CA LEU A 63 -8.99 2.73 -1.99
C LEU A 63 -8.70 4.22 -2.24
N GLN A 64 -8.17 4.56 -3.42
CA GLN A 64 -7.90 5.93 -3.87
C GLN A 64 -9.17 6.67 -4.33
N LYS A 65 -10.23 5.94 -4.71
CA LYS A 65 -11.49 6.53 -5.16
C LYS A 65 -12.39 6.90 -3.97
N GLY A 66 -13.48 7.61 -4.27
CA GLY A 66 -14.47 8.05 -3.28
C GLY A 66 -15.33 6.89 -2.73
N ASP A 67 -16.27 7.21 -1.85
CA ASP A 67 -17.20 6.23 -1.25
C ASP A 67 -18.03 5.47 -2.29
N ASN A 68 -18.27 6.10 -3.45
CA ASN A 68 -18.95 5.46 -4.57
C ASN A 68 -18.24 4.17 -5.00
N ALA A 69 -16.90 4.16 -4.99
CA ALA A 69 -16.12 2.98 -5.36
C ALA A 69 -16.33 1.80 -4.41
N TYR A 70 -16.57 2.06 -3.11
CA TYR A 70 -16.89 0.99 -2.17
C TYR A 70 -18.28 0.40 -2.44
N THR A 71 -19.26 1.26 -2.75
CA THR A 71 -20.63 0.82 -3.03
C THR A 71 -20.66 -0.05 -4.29
N VAL A 72 -20.07 0.45 -5.38
CA VAL A 72 -19.91 -0.30 -6.63
C VAL A 72 -19.11 -1.59 -6.41
N PHE A 73 -18.10 -1.57 -5.53
CA PHE A 73 -17.36 -2.79 -5.20
C PHE A 73 -18.25 -3.86 -4.55
N ILE A 74 -19.07 -3.48 -3.56
CA ILE A 74 -19.97 -4.43 -2.90
C ILE A 74 -21.01 -4.98 -3.88
N ASP A 75 -21.56 -4.13 -4.75
CA ASP A 75 -22.55 -4.55 -5.74
C ASP A 75 -21.92 -5.50 -6.78
N ALA A 76 -20.72 -5.18 -7.27
CA ALA A 76 -19.96 -6.05 -8.16
C ALA A 76 -19.63 -7.41 -7.51
N LEU A 77 -19.26 -7.44 -6.22
CA LEU A 77 -19.04 -8.70 -5.51
C LEU A 77 -20.32 -9.55 -5.41
N LYS A 78 -21.48 -8.93 -5.20
CA LYS A 78 -22.78 -9.64 -5.16
C LYS A 78 -23.15 -10.21 -6.51
N GLU A 79 -22.99 -9.42 -7.58
CA GLU A 79 -23.31 -9.84 -8.95
C GLU A 79 -22.46 -11.03 -9.41
N HIS A 80 -21.19 -11.09 -8.98
CA HIS A 80 -20.28 -12.20 -9.29
C HIS A 80 -20.35 -13.37 -8.29
N GLY A 81 -21.33 -13.37 -7.38
CA GLY A 81 -21.56 -14.47 -6.43
C GLY A 81 -20.50 -14.58 -5.32
N LEU A 82 -19.70 -13.53 -5.10
CA LEU A 82 -18.67 -13.45 -4.05
C LEU A 82 -19.27 -12.99 -2.71
N GLN A 83 -20.45 -13.52 -2.36
CA GLN A 83 -21.19 -13.13 -1.16
C GLN A 83 -20.37 -13.35 0.12
N HIS A 84 -19.49 -14.36 0.15
CA HIS A 84 -18.60 -14.60 1.29
C HIS A 84 -17.64 -13.43 1.56
N LEU A 85 -17.20 -12.71 0.51
CA LEU A 85 -16.37 -11.51 0.66
C LEU A 85 -17.20 -10.32 1.15
N VAL A 86 -18.45 -10.21 0.69
CA VAL A 86 -19.40 -9.20 1.17
C VAL A 86 -19.69 -9.40 2.65
N ASP A 87 -20.04 -10.62 3.04
CA ASP A 87 -20.31 -10.99 4.44
C ASP A 87 -19.06 -10.75 5.31
N LEU A 88 -17.87 -11.07 4.79
CA LEU A 88 -16.60 -10.80 5.44
C LEU A 88 -16.37 -9.30 5.64
N LEU A 89 -16.58 -8.48 4.60
CA LEU A 89 -16.44 -7.03 4.65
C LEU A 89 -17.46 -6.37 5.58
N GLU A 90 -18.70 -6.84 5.59
CA GLU A 90 -19.78 -6.34 6.45
C GLU A 90 -19.58 -6.74 7.91
N SER A 91 -19.12 -7.97 8.17
CA SER A 91 -18.82 -8.50 9.51
C SER A 91 -17.52 -7.95 10.10
N THR A 92 -16.68 -7.32 9.27
CA THR A 92 -15.42 -6.75 9.72
C THR A 92 -15.65 -5.57 10.63
N ARG A 93 -15.19 -5.73 11.88
CA ARG A 93 -15.18 -4.65 12.86
C ARG A 93 -14.27 -3.54 12.37
N VAL A 94 -14.89 -2.41 12.07
CA VAL A 94 -14.20 -1.16 11.84
C VAL A 94 -13.90 -0.54 13.19
N ASP A 95 -12.65 -0.18 13.39
CA ASP A 95 -12.32 0.72 14.48
C ASP A 95 -12.74 2.11 13.99
N LEU A 96 -13.94 2.54 14.38
CA LEU A 96 -14.38 3.92 14.15
C LEU A 96 -13.23 4.86 14.52
N PRO A 97 -12.98 5.96 13.79
CA PRO A 97 -12.04 6.97 14.24
C PRO A 97 -12.64 7.63 15.49
N ASN A 98 -12.54 6.96 16.63
CA ASN A 98 -12.56 7.61 17.91
C ASN A 98 -11.30 8.46 17.91
N GLN A 99 -11.47 9.77 17.80
CA GLN A 99 -10.42 10.72 18.14
C GLN A 99 -10.02 10.40 19.58
N GLY A 100 -8.99 9.57 19.80
CA GLY A 100 -8.60 9.19 21.16
C GLY A 100 -7.73 7.95 21.28
N ASP A 101 -8.27 6.74 21.01
CA ASP A 101 -7.81 5.60 21.83
C ASP A 101 -7.50 4.28 21.09
N ALA A 102 -7.40 4.27 19.76
CA ALA A 102 -6.56 3.28 19.10
C ALA A 102 -5.19 3.94 18.92
N ALA A 103 -4.23 3.62 19.81
CA ALA A 103 -2.89 4.17 19.72
C ALA A 103 -2.40 4.01 18.28
N ASP A 104 -2.27 5.13 17.53
CA ASP A 104 -1.73 5.10 16.17
C ASP A 104 -0.41 4.30 16.27
N PRO A 105 -0.29 3.14 15.60
CA PRO A 105 0.90 2.30 15.73
C PRO A 105 2.17 3.02 15.24
N TYR A 106 1.99 4.19 14.61
CA TYR A 106 3.04 5.12 14.19
C TYR A 106 3.02 6.45 14.96
N ALA A 107 2.28 6.57 16.07
CA ALA A 107 2.30 7.74 16.95
C ALA A 107 3.72 8.07 17.42
N TRP A 108 4.56 7.03 17.56
CA TRP A 108 5.98 7.17 17.87
C TRP A 108 6.73 8.05 16.88
N LEU A 109 6.23 8.22 15.64
CA LEU A 109 6.82 9.11 14.66
C LEU A 109 6.75 10.57 15.17
N GLN A 110 5.65 10.98 15.82
CA GLN A 110 5.55 12.34 16.37
C GLN A 110 6.52 12.59 17.53
N GLU A 111 6.97 11.54 18.23
CA GLU A 111 8.01 11.62 19.26
C GLU A 111 9.41 11.91 18.67
N ILE A 112 9.64 11.58 17.40
CA ILE A 112 10.93 11.81 16.75
C ILE A 112 11.02 13.29 16.32
N PRO A 113 12.14 13.99 16.61
CA PRO A 113 12.29 15.38 16.21
C PRO A 113 12.11 15.58 14.70
N GLU A 114 11.39 16.62 14.30
CA GLU A 114 11.09 16.93 12.90
C GLU A 114 12.35 16.96 12.02
N ARG A 115 13.43 17.58 12.51
CA ARG A 115 14.74 17.61 11.83
C ARG A 115 15.31 16.24 11.48
N ILE A 116 14.98 15.20 12.25
CA ILE A 116 15.43 13.82 12.00
C ILE A 116 14.47 13.10 11.05
N ARG A 117 13.16 13.33 11.20
CA ARG A 117 12.14 12.69 10.36
C ARG A 117 12.10 13.21 8.93
N LEU A 118 12.45 14.47 8.75
CA LEU A 118 12.53 15.14 7.44
C LEU A 118 13.96 15.14 6.89
N ARG A 119 14.93 14.61 7.63
CA ARG A 119 16.28 14.38 7.11
C ARG A 119 16.22 13.37 5.98
N ARG A 120 16.99 13.62 4.92
CA ARG A 120 17.21 12.66 3.85
C ARG A 120 17.76 11.34 4.42
N LEU A 121 17.17 10.22 4.00
CA LEU A 121 17.58 8.89 4.42
C LEU A 121 18.96 8.53 3.84
N THR A 122 19.84 8.07 4.73
CA THR A 122 21.14 7.52 4.35
C THR A 122 20.99 6.07 3.89
N ASP A 123 22.01 5.52 3.21
CA ASP A 123 22.02 4.11 2.79
C ASP A 123 21.90 3.15 3.98
N ARG A 124 22.49 3.53 5.12
CA ARG A 124 22.35 2.81 6.39
C ARG A 124 20.91 2.82 6.89
N ASP A 125 20.22 3.96 6.80
CA ASP A 125 18.82 4.08 7.23
C ASP A 125 17.93 3.22 6.33
N MET A 126 18.05 3.34 5.00
CA MET A 126 17.25 2.58 4.04
C MET A 126 17.46 1.06 4.19
N SER A 127 18.71 0.61 4.36
CA SER A 127 19.02 -0.81 4.55
C SER A 127 18.37 -1.40 5.81
N ARG A 128 18.29 -0.61 6.89
CA ARG A 128 17.66 -1.04 8.15
C ARG A 128 16.14 -0.96 8.07
N LEU A 129 15.59 0.09 7.48
CA LEU A 129 14.14 0.25 7.28
C LEU A 129 13.59 -0.87 6.39
N ALA A 130 14.31 -1.27 5.34
CA ALA A 130 13.92 -2.36 4.45
C ALA A 130 13.76 -3.71 5.17
N GLN A 131 14.41 -3.92 6.32
CA GLN A 131 14.26 -5.15 7.11
C GLN A 131 12.93 -5.21 7.88
N GLY A 132 12.32 -4.06 8.17
CA GLY A 132 11.05 -3.97 8.88
C GLY A 132 9.82 -4.04 7.96
N VAL A 133 10.00 -4.28 6.66
CA VAL A 133 8.90 -4.40 5.69
C VAL A 133 8.76 -5.84 5.23
N GLY A 134 7.52 -6.32 5.20
CA GLY A 134 7.15 -7.63 4.72
C GLY A 134 7.22 -7.78 3.21
N LYS A 135 6.63 -8.87 2.72
CA LYS A 135 6.43 -9.10 1.27
C LYS A 135 5.39 -8.13 0.70
N ASP A 136 5.19 -8.17 -0.61
CA ASP A 136 4.14 -7.40 -1.30
C ASP A 136 4.26 -5.87 -1.11
N TRP A 137 5.49 -5.36 -1.11
CA TRP A 137 5.81 -3.95 -0.86
C TRP A 137 5.79 -3.07 -2.12
N GLU A 138 5.58 -3.68 -3.29
CA GLU A 138 5.64 -3.05 -4.61
C GLU A 138 4.69 -1.86 -4.71
N LEU A 139 3.51 -1.96 -4.10
CA LEU A 139 2.51 -0.89 -4.10
C LEU A 139 3.01 0.35 -3.35
N ALA A 140 3.74 0.17 -2.24
CA ALA A 140 4.35 1.28 -1.50
C ALA A 140 5.43 1.98 -2.34
N ALA A 141 6.22 1.22 -3.10
CA ALA A 141 7.22 1.81 -3.99
C ALA A 141 6.58 2.61 -5.13
N MET A 142 5.45 2.15 -5.67
CA MET A 142 4.70 2.89 -6.68
C MET A 142 4.07 4.18 -6.15
N GLU A 143 3.55 4.16 -4.92
CA GLU A 143 3.05 5.35 -4.22
C GLU A 143 4.13 6.43 -4.05
N LEU A 144 5.40 6.02 -4.00
CA LEU A 144 6.57 6.90 -3.96
C LEU A 144 7.01 7.38 -5.35
N GLY A 145 6.27 7.03 -6.40
CA GLY A 145 6.50 7.48 -7.78
C GLY A 145 7.49 6.63 -8.57
N LEU A 146 7.79 5.40 -8.13
CA LEU A 146 8.46 4.44 -9.02
C LEU A 146 7.45 3.90 -10.02
N SER A 147 7.89 3.77 -11.27
CA SER A 147 7.14 3.02 -12.25
C SER A 147 7.24 1.53 -11.98
N LYS A 148 6.28 0.80 -12.50
CA LYS A 148 6.23 -0.66 -12.42
C LYS A 148 7.45 -1.36 -12.98
N VAL A 149 7.93 -0.92 -14.14
CA VAL A 149 9.12 -1.48 -14.79
C VAL A 149 10.34 -1.35 -13.87
N GLU A 150 10.44 -0.25 -13.13
CA GLU A 150 11.55 -0.05 -12.20
C GLU A 150 11.46 -0.96 -10.98
N VAL A 151 10.25 -1.22 -10.46
CA VAL A 151 10.00 -2.16 -9.37
C VAL A 151 10.29 -3.59 -9.80
N ASP A 152 9.82 -4.00 -10.98
CA ASP A 152 10.11 -5.33 -11.55
C ASP A 152 11.62 -5.53 -11.74
N HIS A 153 12.33 -4.51 -12.24
CA HIS A 153 13.78 -4.55 -12.36
C HIS A 153 14.47 -4.70 -11.00
N CYS A 154 14.02 -3.98 -9.97
CA CYS A 154 14.53 -4.14 -8.61
C CYS A 154 14.34 -5.59 -8.11
N LYS A 155 13.22 -6.22 -8.43
CA LYS A 155 12.95 -7.63 -8.08
C LYS A 155 13.82 -8.62 -8.85
N MET A 156 14.05 -8.39 -10.14
CA MET A 156 14.88 -9.26 -10.99
C MET A 156 16.37 -9.18 -10.63
N GLU A 157 16.88 -7.99 -10.32
CA GLU A 157 18.31 -7.80 -10.03
C GLU A 157 18.72 -8.24 -8.62
N ASN A 158 17.76 -8.36 -7.70
CA ASN A 158 18.07 -8.57 -6.28
C ASN A 158 17.43 -9.88 -5.76
N PRO A 159 18.22 -10.79 -5.18
CA PRO A 159 17.74 -12.13 -4.81
C PRO A 159 16.85 -12.14 -3.56
N THR A 160 16.95 -11.14 -2.69
CA THR A 160 16.22 -11.11 -1.40
C THR A 160 15.24 -9.94 -1.34
N PRO A 161 14.04 -10.10 -0.73
CA PRO A 161 13.06 -9.02 -0.61
C PRO A 161 13.61 -7.73 0.01
N VAL A 162 14.51 -7.85 0.99
CA VAL A 162 15.18 -6.71 1.64
C VAL A 162 16.04 -5.94 0.65
N MET A 163 16.82 -6.63 -0.20
CA MET A 163 17.64 -5.97 -1.22
C MET A 163 16.79 -5.35 -2.33
N GLN A 164 15.70 -6.01 -2.73
CA GLN A 164 14.77 -5.47 -3.71
C GLN A 164 14.15 -4.16 -3.21
N MET A 165 13.71 -4.14 -1.94
CA MET A 165 13.19 -2.96 -1.27
C MET A 165 14.24 -1.85 -1.17
N TYR A 166 15.43 -2.18 -0.68
CA TYR A 166 16.54 -1.23 -0.59
C TYR A 166 16.84 -0.57 -1.95
N SER A 167 16.87 -1.38 -3.03
CA SER A 167 17.07 -0.89 -4.40
C SER A 167 15.94 0.06 -4.83
N ALA A 168 14.69 -0.26 -4.52
CA ALA A 168 13.55 0.60 -4.78
C ALA A 168 13.63 1.93 -4.00
N MET A 169 13.96 1.89 -2.70
CA MET A 169 14.18 3.08 -1.87
C MET A 169 15.32 3.94 -2.41
N HIS A 170 16.41 3.32 -2.89
CA HIS A 170 17.54 4.02 -3.49
C HIS A 170 17.11 4.75 -4.78
N LYS A 171 16.32 4.10 -5.66
CA LYS A 171 15.76 4.74 -6.87
C LYS A 171 14.82 5.89 -6.51
N TRP A 172 13.92 5.71 -5.54
CA TRP A 172 13.04 6.76 -5.05
C TRP A 172 13.84 7.97 -4.55
N ARG A 173 14.83 7.74 -3.68
CA ARG A 173 15.70 8.79 -3.14
C ARG A 173 16.44 9.58 -4.21
N ASN A 174 16.83 8.94 -5.30
CA ASN A 174 17.53 9.60 -6.40
C ASN A 174 16.60 10.42 -7.29
N ARG A 175 15.33 10.01 -7.43
CA ARG A 175 14.34 10.74 -8.21
C ARG A 175 13.75 11.93 -7.44
N ARG A 176 13.50 11.77 -6.13
CA ARG A 176 12.89 12.80 -5.28
C ARG A 176 13.69 12.99 -4.00
N PRO A 177 14.90 13.59 -4.07
CA PRO A 177 15.78 13.71 -2.90
C PRO A 177 15.17 14.54 -1.76
N GLU A 178 14.34 15.53 -2.09
CA GLU A 178 13.65 16.40 -1.12
C GLU A 178 12.55 15.66 -0.34
N GLU A 179 11.91 14.65 -0.94
CA GLU A 179 10.86 13.83 -0.30
C GLU A 179 11.44 12.57 0.36
N ALA A 180 12.73 12.29 0.19
CA ALA A 180 13.36 11.03 0.55
C ALA A 180 13.70 10.91 2.04
N HIS A 181 12.69 11.12 2.89
CA HIS A 181 12.80 11.19 4.33
C HIS A 181 11.85 10.20 5.03
N LEU A 182 12.07 9.97 6.33
CA LEU A 182 11.38 8.94 7.10
C LEU A 182 9.85 9.11 7.09
N THR A 183 9.34 10.34 7.23
CA THR A 183 7.89 10.58 7.25
C THR A 183 7.21 10.08 5.97
N ARG A 184 7.73 10.48 4.80
CA ARG A 184 7.15 10.10 3.50
C ARG A 184 7.22 8.60 3.26
N TRP A 185 8.31 7.97 3.70
CA TRP A 185 8.46 6.52 3.65
C TRP A 185 7.37 5.80 4.47
N ILE A 186 7.18 6.20 5.73
CA ILE A 186 6.17 5.60 6.61
C ILE A 186 4.74 5.87 6.09
N GLU A 187 4.47 7.04 5.52
CA GLU A 187 3.18 7.34 4.88
C GLU A 187 2.88 6.42 3.70
N ALA A 188 3.84 6.20 2.81
CA ALA A 188 3.66 5.29 1.67
C ALA A 188 3.41 3.84 2.15
N LEU A 189 4.09 3.42 3.21
CA LEU A 189 3.85 2.12 3.85
C LEU A 189 2.48 2.07 4.54
N LYS A 190 2.06 3.12 5.26
CA LYS A 190 0.72 3.23 5.89
C LYS A 190 -0.40 3.08 4.87
N ASN A 191 -0.23 3.69 3.70
CA ASN A 191 -1.21 3.64 2.61
C ASN A 191 -1.19 2.31 1.85
N CYS A 192 -0.21 1.45 2.14
CA CYS A 192 -0.02 0.16 1.50
C CYS A 192 -0.66 -0.95 2.36
N SER A 193 -1.83 -1.43 1.96
CA SER A 193 -2.50 -2.56 2.64
C SER A 193 -1.94 -3.93 2.28
N SER A 194 -1.01 -4.01 1.32
CA SER A 194 -0.48 -5.28 0.83
C SER A 194 0.68 -5.83 1.65
N THR A 195 1.38 -4.98 2.42
CA THR A 195 2.58 -5.38 3.15
C THR A 195 2.39 -5.30 4.67
N THR A 196 3.11 -6.15 5.41
CA THR A 196 3.19 -6.07 6.88
C THR A 196 4.34 -5.17 7.29
N ILE A 197 4.15 -4.37 8.34
CA ILE A 197 5.16 -3.42 8.82
C ILE A 197 5.50 -3.75 10.27
N ASP A 198 6.76 -4.05 10.53
CA ASP A 198 7.29 -4.21 11.88
C ASP A 198 7.58 -2.83 12.48
N THR A 199 6.60 -2.33 13.24
CA THR A 199 6.66 -1.00 13.86
C THR A 199 7.75 -0.88 14.91
N ASP A 200 8.13 -1.97 15.59
CA ASP A 200 9.20 -1.96 16.59
C ASP A 200 10.57 -1.79 15.91
N THR A 201 10.78 -2.49 14.80
CA THR A 201 11.96 -2.30 13.94
C THR A 201 12.02 -0.86 13.42
N MET A 202 10.91 -0.32 12.87
CA MET A 202 10.87 1.06 12.37
C MET A 202 11.19 2.08 13.47
N LYS A 203 10.58 1.94 14.66
CA LYS A 203 10.81 2.81 15.81
C LYS A 203 12.26 2.75 16.29
N LYS A 204 12.85 1.55 16.33
CA LYS A 204 14.26 1.35 16.69
C LYS A 204 15.20 2.06 15.71
N VAL A 205 14.96 1.95 14.41
CA VAL A 205 15.79 2.61 13.39
C VAL A 205 15.67 4.13 13.50
N ALA A 206 14.46 4.66 13.67
CA ALA A 206 14.25 6.10 13.83
C ALA A 206 14.96 6.69 15.07
N ARG A 207 15.02 5.93 16.17
CA ARG A 207 15.79 6.32 17.37
C ARG A 207 17.29 6.34 17.09
N GLN A 208 17.81 5.34 16.39
CA GLN A 208 19.23 5.29 16.01
C GLN A 208 19.63 6.43 15.06
N MET A 209 18.71 6.93 14.24
CA MET A 209 18.93 8.12 13.41
C MET A 209 19.13 9.40 14.23
N CYS A 210 18.63 9.46 15.47
CA CYS A 210 18.83 10.59 16.37
C CYS A 210 20.23 10.59 17.01
N GLU A 211 20.86 9.43 17.11
CA GLU A 211 22.17 9.21 17.76
C GLU A 211 23.34 9.29 16.76
N SER A 212 23.05 9.33 15.45
CA SER A 212 24.03 9.40 14.35
C SER A 212 24.01 10.75 13.66
#